data_AF-A0A0K2T9H1-F1
#
_entry.id   AF-A0A0K2T9H1-F1
#
_cell.length_a   1.000
_cell.length_b   1.000
_cell.length_c   1.000
_cell.angle_alpha   90.00
_cell.angle_beta   90.00
_cell.angle_gamma   90.00
#
_symmetry.space_group_name_H-M   'P 1'
#
loop_
_entity.id
_entity.type
_entity.pdbx_description
1 polymer ?
#
loop_
_entity_poly.entity_id
_entity_poly.type
_entity_poly.pdbx_seq_one_letter_code
_entity_poly.pdbx_strand_id
1 'polypeptide(L)'
;MDYNNGKLYGLNEDFVPSKTILTFMIKCLCGKYEDVVSLKTVTKLNSKILKQYYDPILQVVHKAGFRVSGRLVDNYSANCKFVFDELLSGSPSNYYIHSSEGESWEKNSYF
;
A
#
# COMPACT_ATOMS: atom_id res chain seq x y z
N MET A 1 6.60 -18.20 7.75
CA MET A 1 5.24 -17.69 8.02
C MET A 1 4.43 -18.87 8.48
N ASP A 2 3.67 -18.70 9.55
CA ASP A 2 2.86 -19.77 10.12
C ASP A 2 1.40 -19.31 10.19
N TYR A 3 0.49 -20.19 9.79
CA TYR A 3 -0.94 -19.97 9.92
C TYR A 3 -1.47 -20.85 11.05
N ASN A 4 -2.05 -20.22 12.06
CA ASN A 4 -2.62 -20.93 13.21
C ASN A 4 -3.92 -20.26 13.66
N ASN A 5 -5.00 -21.04 13.78
CA ASN A 5 -6.33 -20.59 14.24
C ASN A 5 -6.83 -19.31 13.56
N GLY A 6 -6.83 -19.27 12.22
CA GLY A 6 -7.33 -18.11 11.48
C GLY A 6 -6.39 -16.90 11.45
N LYS A 7 -5.22 -16.99 12.09
CA LYS A 7 -4.26 -15.89 12.18
C LYS A 7 -2.97 -16.28 11.47
N LEU A 8 -2.50 -15.36 10.64
CA LEU A 8 -1.21 -15.48 9.97
C LEU A 8 -0.16 -14.75 10.80
N TYR A 9 0.91 -15.46 11.12
CA TYR A 9 2.05 -14.97 11.88
C TYR A 9 3.29 -15.05 11.00
N GLY A 10 4.19 -14.11 11.19
CA GLY A 10 5.49 -14.22 10.57
C GLY A 10 6.55 -13.51 11.38
N LEU A 11 7.79 -13.79 11.03
CA LEU A 11 8.95 -13.13 11.58
C LEU A 11 9.29 -11.98 10.64
N ASN A 12 9.59 -10.80 11.17
CA ASN A 12 10.19 -9.74 10.37
C ASN A 12 11.65 -10.07 10.04
N GLU A 13 12.34 -9.16 9.35
CA GLU A 13 13.76 -9.33 8.97
C GLU A 13 14.70 -9.52 10.18
N ASP A 14 14.29 -9.07 11.37
CA ASP A 14 15.03 -9.20 12.64
C ASP A 14 14.62 -10.43 13.48
N PHE A 15 13.90 -11.39 12.89
CA PHE A 15 13.36 -12.56 13.59
C PHE A 15 12.39 -12.24 14.74
N VAL A 16 11.79 -11.04 14.73
CA VAL A 16 10.78 -10.63 15.71
C VAL A 16 9.39 -11.05 15.23
N PRO A 17 8.58 -11.71 16.07
CA PRO A 17 7.21 -12.08 15.72
C PRO A 17 6.34 -10.85 15.40
N SER A 18 5.63 -10.91 14.28
CA SER A 18 4.61 -9.96 13.89
C SER A 18 3.30 -10.65 13.50
N LYS A 19 2.20 -9.97 13.82
CA LYS A 19 0.84 -10.31 13.40
C LYS A 19 0.38 -9.49 12.18
N THR A 20 1.17 -8.50 11.77
CA THR A 20 0.84 -7.61 10.67
C THR A 20 1.62 -8.00 9.43
N ILE A 21 0.88 -8.20 8.33
CA ILE A 21 1.43 -8.53 7.02
C ILE A 21 1.02 -7.44 6.06
N LEU A 22 2.03 -6.68 5.63
CA LEU A 22 1.91 -5.70 4.57
C LEU A 22 1.85 -6.44 3.23
N THR A 23 0.80 -6.17 2.48
CA THR A 23 0.55 -6.80 1.18
C THR A 23 0.47 -5.74 0.11
N PHE A 24 1.21 -5.93 -0.99
CA PHE A 24 1.10 -5.10 -2.18
C PHE A 24 0.43 -5.91 -3.29
N MET A 25 -0.68 -5.40 -3.80
CA MET A 25 -1.47 -6.04 -4.85
C MET A 25 -1.55 -5.13 -6.07
N ILE A 26 -1.56 -5.75 -7.24
CA ILE A 26 -1.86 -5.06 -8.50
C ILE A 26 -3.22 -5.51 -8.98
N LYS A 27 -4.00 -4.54 -9.46
CA LYS A 27 -5.30 -4.77 -10.08
C LYS A 27 -5.35 -4.06 -11.42
N CYS A 28 -5.76 -4.79 -12.45
CA CYS A 28 -5.94 -4.22 -13.78
C CYS A 28 -7.21 -3.35 -13.81
N LEU A 29 -7.11 -2.17 -14.42
CA LEU A 29 -8.27 -1.29 -14.61
C LEU A 29 -9.25 -1.82 -15.66
N CYS A 30 -8.74 -2.40 -16.74
CA CYS A 30 -9.53 -2.78 -17.92
C CYS A 30 -9.78 -4.29 -18.00
N GLY A 31 -9.58 -5.04 -16.91
CA GLY A 31 -9.68 -6.50 -16.92
C GLY A 31 -9.85 -7.09 -15.53
N LYS A 32 -9.92 -8.42 -15.48
CA LYS A 32 -10.10 -9.18 -14.23
C LYS A 32 -8.79 -9.60 -13.56
N TYR A 33 -7.65 -9.20 -14.14
CA TYR A 33 -6.35 -9.56 -13.59
C TYR A 33 -6.12 -8.83 -12.27
N GLU A 34 -5.88 -9.61 -11.22
CA GLU A 34 -5.52 -9.16 -9.89
C GLU A 34 -4.51 -10.15 -9.32
N ASP A 35 -3.44 -9.63 -8.71
CA ASP A 35 -2.37 -10.48 -8.18
C ASP A 35 -1.65 -9.82 -7.00
N VAL A 36 -1.09 -10.66 -6.14
CA VAL A 36 -0.26 -10.26 -5.00
C VAL A 36 1.20 -10.20 -5.43
N VAL A 37 1.79 -9.02 -5.42
CA VAL A 37 3.18 -8.80 -5.87
C VAL A 37 4.18 -8.94 -4.74
N SER A 38 3.78 -8.66 -3.50
CA SER A 38 4.66 -8.75 -2.34
C SER A 38 3.91 -8.95 -1.04
N LEU A 39 4.46 -9.79 -0.17
CA LEU A 39 4.02 -10.04 1.20
C LEU A 39 5.20 -9.80 2.15
N LYS A 40 5.04 -8.88 3.09
CA LYS A 40 6.07 -8.51 4.06
C LYS A 40 5.52 -8.49 5.47
N THR A 41 6.19 -9.16 6.38
CA THR A 41 5.87 -9.17 7.81
C THR A 41 6.49 -7.94 8.47
N VAL A 42 5.67 -7.11 9.10
CA VAL A 42 6.11 -5.80 9.62
C VAL A 42 5.69 -5.65 11.08
N THR A 43 6.60 -5.30 11.98
CA THR A 43 6.31 -5.10 13.41
C THR A 43 5.82 -3.67 13.69
N LYS A 44 6.37 -2.68 12.99
CA LYS A 44 5.98 -1.27 13.08
C LYS A 44 5.88 -0.68 11.67
N LEU A 45 4.68 -0.28 11.27
CA LEU A 45 4.45 0.33 9.96
C LEU A 45 4.53 1.87 10.08
N ASN A 46 5.35 2.49 9.23
CA ASN A 46 5.42 3.94 9.08
C ASN A 46 5.62 4.30 7.59
N SER A 47 5.45 5.58 7.25
CA SER A 47 5.51 6.05 5.85
C SER A 47 6.86 5.78 5.17
N LYS A 48 7.97 5.85 5.91
CA LYS A 48 9.31 5.60 5.37
C LYS A 48 9.53 4.13 5.05
N ILE A 49 9.09 3.23 5.93
CA ILE A 49 9.14 1.78 5.71
C ILE A 49 8.26 1.40 4.51
N LEU A 50 7.08 2.00 4.39
CA LEU A 50 6.20 1.81 3.24
C LEU A 50 6.90 2.20 1.93
N LYS A 51 7.55 3.37 1.88
CA LYS A 51 8.32 3.82 0.70
C LYS A 51 9.47 2.89 0.37
N GLN A 52 10.24 2.47 1.38
CA GLN A 52 11.36 1.56 1.21
C GLN A 52 10.95 0.24 0.55
N TYR A 53 9.78 -0.31 0.91
CA TYR A 53 9.26 -1.51 0.27
C TYR A 53 8.57 -1.24 -1.07
N TYR A 54 7.89 -0.09 -1.20
CA TYR A 54 7.13 0.25 -2.39
C TYR A 54 8.02 0.55 -3.61
N ASP A 55 9.10 1.31 -3.45
CA ASP A 55 9.92 1.76 -4.59
C ASP A 55 10.51 0.58 -5.40
N PRO A 56 11.10 -0.47 -4.77
CA PRO A 56 11.54 -1.65 -5.51
C PRO A 56 10.39 -2.40 -6.20
N ILE A 57 9.23 -2.49 -5.54
CA ILE A 57 8.04 -3.16 -6.12
C ILE A 57 7.58 -2.43 -7.37
N LEU A 58 7.49 -1.10 -7.31
CA LEU A 58 7.10 -0.28 -8.46
C LEU A 58 8.05 -0.49 -9.64
N GLN A 59 9.37 -0.57 -9.39
CA GLN A 59 10.35 -0.86 -10.44
C GLN A 59 10.14 -2.24 -11.07
N VAL A 60 9.85 -3.26 -10.26
CA VAL A 60 9.57 -4.63 -10.76
C VAL A 60 8.29 -4.67 -11.58
N VAL A 61 7.23 -4.02 -11.12
CA VAL A 61 5.94 -3.92 -11.83
C VAL A 61 6.11 -3.24 -13.18
N HIS A 62 6.91 -2.17 -13.26
CA HIS A 62 7.23 -1.52 -14.52
C HIS A 62 8.06 -2.40 -15.46
N LYS A 63 9.07 -3.11 -14.94
CA LYS A 63 9.88 -4.06 -15.73
C LYS A 63 9.05 -5.22 -16.28
N ALA A 64 7.99 -5.62 -15.56
CA ALA A 64 7.03 -6.62 -16.02
C ALA A 64 6.07 -6.11 -17.12
N GLY A 65 6.15 -4.82 -17.50
CA GLY A 65 5.34 -4.23 -18.57
C GLY A 65 4.06 -3.56 -18.10
N PHE A 66 3.79 -3.51 -16.79
CA PHE A 66 2.62 -2.83 -16.26
C PHE A 66 2.87 -1.32 -16.12
N ARG A 67 1.84 -0.52 -16.42
CA ARG A 67 1.83 0.92 -16.16
C ARG A 67 0.87 1.20 -15.00
N VAL A 68 1.42 1.68 -13.89
CA VAL A 68 0.64 2.07 -12.72
C VAL A 68 -0.08 3.38 -13.00
N SER A 69 -1.41 3.35 -13.02
CA SER A 69 -2.29 4.50 -13.24
C SER A 69 -2.74 5.17 -11.95
N GLY A 70 -2.82 4.41 -10.85
CA GLY A 70 -3.26 4.90 -9.55
C GLY A 70 -2.85 3.96 -8.43
N ARG A 71 -3.02 4.42 -7.18
CA ARG A 71 -2.71 3.68 -5.96
C ARG A 71 -3.92 3.77 -5.04
N LEU A 72 -4.24 2.67 -4.39
CA LEU A 72 -5.29 2.59 -3.37
C LEU A 72 -4.62 2.19 -2.06
N VAL A 73 -4.91 2.95 -1.00
CA VAL A 73 -4.43 2.68 0.36
C VAL A 73 -5.61 2.83 1.33
N ASP A 74 -5.56 2.12 2.45
CA ASP A 74 -6.56 2.32 3.51
C ASP A 74 -6.32 3.66 4.25
N ASN A 75 -7.28 4.05 5.09
CA ASN A 75 -7.22 5.31 5.86
C ASN A 75 -6.34 5.19 7.13
N TYR A 76 -5.37 4.29 7.16
CA TYR A 76 -4.41 4.22 8.26
C TYR A 76 -3.42 5.39 8.18
N SER A 77 -3.11 5.99 9.33
CA SER A 77 -2.29 7.22 9.39
C SER A 77 -0.91 7.11 8.74
N ALA A 78 -0.27 5.93 8.80
CA ALA A 78 1.00 5.70 8.10
C ALA A 78 0.85 5.70 6.58
N ASN A 79 -0.28 5.18 6.07
CA ASN A 79 -0.59 5.12 4.65
C ASN A 79 -0.94 6.51 4.09
N CYS A 80 -1.71 7.30 4.84
CA CYS A 80 -1.98 8.69 4.48
C CYS A 80 -0.67 9.50 4.39
N LYS A 81 0.21 9.42 5.40
CA LYS A 81 1.52 10.08 5.36
C LYS A 81 2.39 9.59 4.21
N PHE A 82 2.35 8.29 3.90
CA PHE A 82 3.06 7.75 2.75
C PHE A 82 2.57 8.39 1.43
N VAL A 83 1.25 8.52 1.24
CA VAL A 83 0.71 9.14 0.01
C VAL A 83 1.05 10.63 -0.05
N PHE A 84 0.78 11.39 1.01
CA PHE A 84 0.93 12.84 1.00
C PHE A 84 2.39 13.29 1.08
N ASP A 85 3.12 12.79 2.07
CA ASP A 85 4.45 13.32 2.39
C ASP A 85 5.52 12.66 1.51
N GLU A 86 5.41 11.35 1.30
CA GLU A 86 6.49 10.57 0.67
C GLU A 86 6.35 10.43 -0.85
N LEU A 87 5.12 10.27 -1.36
CA LEU A 87 4.88 10.04 -2.79
C LEU A 87 4.58 11.31 -3.57
N LEU A 88 3.84 12.24 -2.97
CA LEU A 88 3.45 13.49 -3.59
C LEU A 88 4.37 14.65 -3.20
N SER A 89 5.37 14.41 -2.35
CA SER A 89 6.28 15.44 -1.82
C SER A 89 5.52 16.62 -1.20
N GLY A 90 4.36 16.37 -0.58
CA GLY A 90 3.48 17.39 -0.04
C GLY A 90 2.68 18.19 -1.08
N SER A 91 2.69 17.82 -2.37
CA SER A 91 1.93 18.52 -3.41
C SER A 91 0.61 17.79 -3.73
N PRO A 92 -0.54 18.35 -3.34
CA PRO A 92 -1.85 17.73 -3.51
C PRO A 92 -2.40 17.90 -4.93
N SER A 93 -1.62 17.60 -5.98
CA SER A 93 -2.07 17.94 -7.33
C SER A 93 -3.09 16.95 -7.89
N ASN A 94 -3.11 15.65 -7.51
CA ASN A 94 -4.11 14.67 -7.97
C ASN A 94 -4.28 13.48 -7.00
N TYR A 95 -5.16 13.58 -6.00
CA TYR A 95 -5.62 12.43 -5.23
C TYR A 95 -7.14 12.45 -5.05
N TYR A 96 -7.73 11.26 -4.98
CA TYR A 96 -9.15 11.05 -4.68
C TYR A 96 -9.23 10.21 -3.41
N ILE A 97 -9.93 10.72 -2.40
CA ILE A 97 -10.22 9.96 -1.19
C ILE A 97 -11.57 9.29 -1.40
N HIS A 98 -11.62 7.96 -1.26
CA HIS A 98 -12.87 7.22 -1.21
C HIS A 98 -13.15 6.89 0.26
N SER A 99 -14.19 7.47 0.85
CA SER A 99 -14.70 7.05 2.16
C SER A 99 -15.78 6.00 1.94
N SER A 100 -15.76 4.94 2.75
CA SER A 100 -16.77 3.87 2.71
C SER A 100 -18.15 4.30 3.23
N GLU A 101 -18.35 5.58 3.57
CA GLU A 101 -19.58 6.12 4.16
C GLU A 101 -20.49 6.86 3.18
N GLY A 102 -20.16 6.88 1.89
CA GLY A 102 -21.04 7.45 0.86
C GLY A 102 -20.37 7.42 -0.50
N GLU A 103 -21.12 7.06 -1.54
CA GLU A 103 -20.67 7.07 -2.94
C GLU A 103 -20.51 8.50 -3.46
N SER A 104 -19.54 9.26 -2.92
CA SER A 104 -19.16 10.57 -3.46
C SER A 104 -17.64 10.68 -3.62
N TRP A 105 -17.22 11.03 -4.84
CA TRP A 105 -15.84 11.38 -5.15
C TRP A 105 -15.64 12.87 -4.88
N GLU A 106 -15.18 13.22 -3.69
CA GLU A 106 -14.88 14.62 -3.35
C GLU A 106 -13.39 14.91 -3.54
N LYS A 107 -13.10 15.96 -4.34
CA LYS A 107 -11.77 16.57 -4.40
C LYS A 107 -11.60 17.43 -3.15
N ASN A 108 -11.22 16.81 -2.04
CA ASN A 108 -10.92 17.53 -0.82
C ASN A 108 -9.46 17.98 -0.82
N SER A 109 -9.24 19.28 -1.07
CA SER A 109 -7.96 19.96 -0.87
C SER A 109 -7.81 20.29 0.62
N TYR A 110 -7.15 19.42 1.38
CA TYR A 110 -6.66 19.77 2.71
C TYR A 110 -5.16 20.03 2.64
N PHE A 111 -4.83 21.31 2.89
CA PHE A 111 -3.51 21.95 3.04
C PHE A 111 -2.62 22.03 1.79
#